data_AF-A0A9P2M3H0-F1
#
_entry.id   AF-A0A9P2M3H0-F1
#
_cell.length_a   1.000
_cell.length_b   1.000
_cell.length_c   1.000
_cell.angle_alpha   90.00
_cell.angle_beta   90.00
_cell.angle_gamma   90.00
#
_symmetry.space_group_name_H-M   'P 1'
#
loop_
_entity.id
_entity.type
_entity.pdbx_description
1 polymer ?
#
loop_
_entity_poly.entity_id
_entity_poly.type
_entity_poly.pdbx_seq_one_letter_code
_entity_poly.pdbx_strand_id
1 'polypeptide(L)'
;MVTGGDGPGTSSCGRDGVMSFLVLPPEVNSALMFAGAGSGPTLAAAAAWDGLAAELGQAANSFSSATAALADTAWQGPAATAMAAAAAPYASWLSTAATRALSAAAQAKAAAAVYEAARAATVDPLLVAANRHQLVSLVLSNLFGQNAPAIAATEAAYEQLWAADVAAMVSYHSGASAVAAQLAPWAQAVRALPNPTAPALASGPAALAIPALGIGNTGIGNIFSIGNIGDYNLGNGNTGNANLGSGNTGQANLGSGNTGFFNFGSGNTANTNFGSGNLGNLNLGSGNDGNGNFGLGNIGDGNRGSGNVGSFNFGTANAGSFNVGSANHGSPNVGFANLGNNNLGIANLGNNNLGIANLGNNNIGIGLTGDNMIGIGALNSGIGNLGFGNSGNNNIGLFNSGNNNIGFFNSGDSNFGFFNSGDTNTGFGNAGFTNTGFGNAGSGRFRERRQQQLRVRQLGI
;
A
#
# COMPACT_ATOMS: atom_id res chain seq x y z
N MET A 1 9.82 29.08 43.25
CA MET A 1 8.50 28.43 43.40
C MET A 1 8.07 28.03 41.98
N VAL A 2 8.21 26.77 41.57
CA VAL A 2 7.28 25.63 41.81
C VAL A 2 5.93 25.99 41.16
N THR A 3 5.42 25.38 40.08
CA THR A 3 5.22 23.98 39.62
C THR A 3 5.03 23.99 38.08
N GLY A 4 5.31 22.98 37.24
CA GLY A 4 5.12 21.53 37.35
C GLY A 4 3.92 21.09 36.48
N GLY A 5 4.15 20.32 35.40
CA GLY A 5 3.07 19.75 34.59
C GLY A 5 3.51 19.09 33.27
N ASP A 6 4.43 18.12 33.32
CA ASP A 6 4.71 17.22 32.19
C ASP A 6 4.19 15.81 32.49
N GLY A 7 3.51 15.23 31.51
CA GLY A 7 3.18 13.81 31.40
C GLY A 7 2.40 13.54 30.11
N PRO A 8 2.42 12.31 29.58
CA PRO A 8 3.57 11.57 29.10
C PRO A 8 3.45 11.35 27.57
N GLY A 9 4.44 11.82 26.80
CA GLY A 9 4.53 11.55 25.37
C GLY A 9 5.17 10.18 25.12
N THR A 10 4.36 9.25 24.65
CA THR A 10 4.76 7.91 24.21
C THR A 10 5.93 7.93 23.25
N SER A 11 7.02 7.27 23.63
CA SER A 11 8.19 7.00 22.81
C SER A 11 7.82 6.15 21.59
N SER A 12 7.61 6.79 20.43
CA SER A 12 7.71 6.10 19.15
C SER A 12 9.18 6.05 18.73
N CYS A 13 9.83 4.94 19.06
CA CYS A 13 11.07 4.52 18.42
C CYS A 13 10.80 4.30 16.92
N GLY A 14 11.35 5.17 16.08
CA GLY A 14 11.20 5.12 14.63
C GLY A 14 12.21 6.02 13.93
N ARG A 15 13.45 5.52 13.80
CA ARG A 15 14.48 5.87 12.80
C ARG A 15 14.30 7.19 12.01
N ASP A 16 14.61 8.32 12.65
CA ASP A 16 15.21 9.48 11.99
C ASP A 16 16.57 9.72 12.64
N GLY A 17 17.53 8.86 12.29
CA GLY A 17 18.93 9.09 12.63
C GLY A 17 19.43 10.25 11.80
N VAL A 18 19.21 11.49 12.27
CA VAL A 18 19.98 12.64 11.79
C VAL A 18 21.43 12.32 12.14
N MET A 19 22.21 11.89 11.15
CA MET A 19 23.65 11.66 11.29
C MET A 19 24.30 12.98 11.71
N SER A 20 24.57 13.14 13.00
CA SER A 20 25.19 14.34 13.55
C SER A 20 26.70 14.27 13.32
N PHE A 21 27.27 15.24 12.61
CA PHE A 21 28.72 15.33 12.37
C PHE A 21 29.53 15.43 13.68
N LEU A 22 28.87 15.80 14.79
CA LEU A 22 29.46 15.85 16.13
C LEU A 22 29.91 14.49 16.66
N VAL A 23 29.35 13.38 16.15
CA VAL A 23 29.68 12.02 16.61
C VAL A 23 30.41 11.19 15.54
N LEU A 24 30.71 11.79 14.39
CA LEU A 24 31.45 11.13 13.31
C LEU A 24 32.96 11.23 13.57
N PRO A 25 33.73 10.17 13.33
CA PRO A 25 35.19 10.21 13.47
C PRO A 25 35.81 11.10 12.38
N PRO A 26 37.04 11.61 12.60
CA PRO A 26 37.72 12.51 11.66
C PRO A 26 37.89 11.91 10.26
N GLU A 27 38.05 10.60 10.10
CA GLU A 27 38.12 9.95 8.78
C GLU A 27 36.87 10.22 7.93
N VAL A 28 35.69 10.29 8.57
CA VAL A 28 34.42 10.50 7.88
C VAL A 28 34.18 11.98 7.61
N ASN A 29 34.38 12.84 8.62
CA ASN A 29 34.19 14.29 8.45
C ASN A 29 35.17 14.86 7.41
N SER A 30 36.45 14.50 7.51
CA SER A 30 37.47 14.86 6.52
C SER A 30 37.12 14.31 5.13
N ALA A 31 36.80 13.03 4.99
CA ALA A 31 36.49 12.45 3.67
C ALA A 31 35.27 13.10 3.01
N LEU A 32 34.22 13.40 3.77
CA LEU A 32 33.01 14.05 3.25
C LEU A 32 33.28 15.49 2.77
N MET A 33 34.11 16.25 3.50
CA MET A 33 34.44 17.63 3.12
C MET A 33 35.31 17.71 1.85
N PHE A 34 36.26 16.78 1.70
CA PHE A 34 37.20 16.74 0.57
C PHE A 34 36.66 16.00 -0.66
N ALA A 35 35.58 15.22 -0.52
CA ALA A 35 34.89 14.59 -1.64
C ALA A 35 33.97 15.59 -2.38
N GLY A 36 33.72 15.31 -3.66
CA GLY A 36 32.74 16.05 -4.46
C GLY A 36 33.36 17.08 -5.42
N ALA A 37 32.49 17.83 -6.10
CA ALA A 37 32.85 18.73 -7.20
C ALA A 37 33.39 20.10 -6.75
N GLY A 38 33.51 20.35 -5.45
CA GLY A 38 33.91 21.63 -4.86
C GLY A 38 32.91 22.77 -5.10
N SER A 39 33.35 24.02 -4.93
CA SER A 39 32.52 25.23 -5.05
C SER A 39 32.19 25.66 -6.48
N GLY A 40 32.81 25.05 -7.49
CA GLY A 40 32.70 25.45 -8.90
C GLY A 40 31.27 25.56 -9.43
N PRO A 41 30.40 24.54 -9.25
CA PRO A 41 28.99 24.61 -9.68
C PRO A 41 28.21 25.75 -9.02
N THR A 42 28.46 26.03 -7.73
CA THR A 42 27.81 27.12 -6.99
C THR A 42 28.25 28.49 -7.50
N LEU A 43 29.54 28.64 -7.84
CA LEU A 43 30.07 29.88 -8.45
C LEU A 43 29.52 30.10 -9.87
N ALA A 44 29.34 29.03 -10.65
CA ALA A 44 28.69 29.10 -11.96
C ALA A 44 27.22 29.53 -11.84
N ALA A 45 26.49 28.99 -10.85
CA ALA A 45 25.13 29.43 -10.55
C ALA A 45 25.09 30.92 -10.13
N ALA A 46 26.07 31.38 -9.34
CA ALA A 46 26.17 32.79 -8.98
C ALA A 46 26.34 33.70 -10.21
N ALA A 47 27.19 33.31 -11.17
CA ALA A 47 27.36 34.04 -12.42
C ALA A 47 26.09 34.08 -13.27
N ALA A 48 25.33 32.98 -13.30
CA ALA A 48 24.03 32.93 -13.99
C ALA A 48 23.01 33.88 -13.33
N TRP A 49 22.97 33.96 -12.00
CA TRP A 49 22.12 34.90 -11.28
C TRP A 49 22.53 36.38 -11.51
N ASP A 50 23.83 36.67 -11.56
CA ASP A 50 24.33 38.01 -11.96
C ASP A 50 23.87 38.37 -13.38
N GLY A 51 23.96 37.42 -14.32
CA GLY A 51 23.48 37.60 -15.70
C GLY A 51 21.99 37.91 -15.78
N LEU A 52 21.17 37.13 -15.06
CA LEU A 52 19.72 37.37 -14.98
C LEU A 52 19.40 38.74 -14.35
N ALA A 53 20.13 39.14 -13.31
CA ALA A 53 19.95 40.46 -12.69
C ALA A 53 20.21 41.59 -13.69
N ALA A 54 21.25 41.46 -14.52
CA ALA A 54 21.56 42.43 -15.56
C ALA A 54 20.46 42.49 -16.62
N GLU A 55 19.98 41.33 -17.12
CA GLU A 55 18.91 41.28 -18.13
C GLU A 55 17.60 41.89 -17.62
N LEU A 56 17.19 41.56 -16.38
CA LEU A 56 15.99 42.12 -15.76
C LEU A 56 16.11 43.64 -15.54
N GLY A 57 17.29 44.12 -15.13
CA GLY A 57 17.56 45.55 -14.98
C GLY A 57 17.49 46.30 -16.32
N GLN A 58 18.07 45.72 -17.39
CA GLN A 58 17.96 46.28 -18.74
C GLN A 58 16.52 46.28 -19.25
N ALA A 59 15.77 45.21 -18.99
CA ALA A 59 14.35 45.13 -19.35
C ALA A 59 13.53 46.22 -18.63
N ALA A 60 13.78 46.46 -17.33
CA ALA A 60 13.13 47.52 -16.56
C ALA A 60 13.40 48.91 -17.15
N ASN A 61 14.66 49.19 -17.50
CA ASN A 61 15.06 50.46 -18.12
C ASN A 61 14.44 50.65 -19.50
N SER A 62 14.49 49.61 -20.34
CA SER A 62 13.91 49.63 -21.69
C SER A 62 12.38 49.83 -21.63
N PHE A 63 11.70 49.14 -20.72
CA PHE A 63 10.25 49.27 -20.55
C PHE A 63 9.86 50.66 -20.06
N SER A 64 10.59 51.22 -19.10
CA SER A 64 10.36 52.59 -18.60
C SER A 64 10.63 53.65 -19.67
N SER A 65 11.66 53.47 -20.50
CA SER A 65 11.96 54.38 -21.60
C SER A 65 10.88 54.34 -22.69
N ALA A 66 10.38 53.15 -23.04
CA ALA A 66 9.31 53.00 -24.02
C ALA A 66 7.99 53.63 -23.55
N THR A 67 7.64 53.46 -22.27
CA THR A 67 6.41 54.05 -21.70
C THR A 67 6.52 55.57 -21.54
N ALA A 68 7.70 56.10 -21.20
CA ALA A 68 7.95 57.55 -21.16
C ALA A 68 7.85 58.19 -22.55
N ALA A 69 8.47 57.57 -23.57
CA ALA A 69 8.41 58.07 -24.94
C ALA A 69 6.97 58.13 -25.49
N LEU A 70 6.10 57.20 -25.08
CA LEU A 70 4.69 57.21 -25.46
C LEU A 70 3.92 58.38 -24.84
N ALA A 71 4.25 58.76 -23.60
CA ALA A 71 3.62 59.88 -22.90
C ALA A 71 4.09 61.26 -23.43
N ASP A 72 5.33 61.35 -23.91
CA ASP A 72 5.95 62.61 -24.33
C ASP A 72 5.79 62.92 -25.84
N THR A 73 5.43 61.95 -26.67
CA THR A 73 5.39 62.09 -28.14
C THR A 73 3.97 62.17 -28.73
N ALA A 74 3.61 61.34 -29.71
CA ALA A 74 2.46 61.59 -30.60
C ALA A 74 1.07 61.47 -29.94
N TRP A 75 0.97 60.89 -28.74
CA TRP A 75 -0.29 60.66 -28.02
C TRP A 75 -0.30 61.42 -26.69
N GLN A 76 -0.33 62.76 -26.73
CA GLN A 76 -0.39 63.57 -25.50
C GLN A 76 -1.83 63.69 -24.99
N GLY A 77 -2.04 63.46 -23.69
CA GLY A 77 -3.33 63.66 -23.02
C GLY A 77 -3.59 62.70 -21.86
N PRO A 78 -4.75 62.83 -21.17
CA PRO A 78 -5.08 62.07 -19.96
C PRO A 78 -5.01 60.54 -20.13
N ALA A 79 -5.30 60.03 -21.32
CA ALA A 79 -5.24 58.60 -21.62
C ALA A 79 -3.80 58.05 -21.64
N ALA A 80 -2.84 58.80 -22.19
CA ALA A 80 -1.43 58.38 -22.21
C ALA A 80 -0.79 58.48 -20.82
N THR A 81 -1.13 59.52 -20.05
CA THR A 81 -0.74 59.62 -18.64
C THR A 81 -1.28 58.45 -17.81
N ALA A 82 -2.54 58.06 -18.02
CA ALA A 82 -3.14 56.90 -17.35
C ALA A 82 -2.47 55.57 -17.74
N MET A 83 -2.11 55.40 -19.02
CA MET A 83 -1.38 54.21 -19.48
C MET A 83 0.03 54.13 -18.89
N ALA A 84 0.78 55.23 -18.87
CA ALA A 84 2.10 55.29 -18.25
C ALA A 84 2.05 54.98 -16.75
N ALA A 85 1.03 55.51 -16.05
CA ALA A 85 0.79 55.21 -14.64
C ALA A 85 0.44 53.74 -14.39
N ALA A 86 -0.33 53.11 -15.28
CA ALA A 86 -0.68 51.68 -15.19
C ALA A 86 0.53 50.76 -15.47
N ALA A 87 1.50 51.21 -16.27
CA ALA A 87 2.69 50.44 -16.62
C ALA A 87 3.82 50.56 -15.57
N ALA A 88 3.90 51.67 -14.83
CA ALA A 88 4.94 51.93 -13.83
C ALA A 88 5.17 50.80 -12.80
N PRO A 89 4.13 50.12 -12.27
CA PRO A 89 4.35 49.03 -11.32
C PRO A 89 5.06 47.81 -11.91
N TYR A 90 4.88 47.53 -13.20
CA TYR A 90 5.57 46.42 -13.87
C TYR A 90 7.07 46.73 -14.02
N ALA A 91 7.43 47.97 -14.36
CA ALA A 91 8.82 48.42 -14.37
C ALA A 91 9.48 48.32 -12.98
N SER A 92 8.76 48.73 -11.94
CA SER A 92 9.19 48.62 -10.54
C SER A 92 9.39 47.17 -10.11
N TRP A 93 8.50 46.27 -10.55
CA TRP A 93 8.62 44.84 -10.33
C TRP A 93 9.88 44.27 -10.98
N LEU A 94 10.16 44.60 -12.25
CA LEU A 94 11.37 44.16 -12.95
C LEU A 94 12.65 44.62 -12.23
N SER A 95 12.70 45.88 -11.78
CA SER A 95 13.83 46.42 -11.01
C SER A 95 14.01 45.72 -9.65
N THR A 96 12.91 45.40 -8.97
CA THR A 96 12.92 44.62 -7.72
C THR A 96 13.39 43.19 -7.95
N ALA A 97 12.95 42.56 -9.05
CA ALA A 97 13.36 41.22 -9.45
C ALA A 97 14.87 41.18 -9.79
N ALA A 98 15.39 42.20 -10.48
CA ALA A 98 16.81 42.37 -10.75
C ALA A 98 17.64 42.45 -9.45
N THR A 99 17.20 43.27 -8.50
CA THR A 99 17.85 43.41 -7.18
C THR A 99 17.87 42.09 -6.41
N ARG A 100 16.78 41.31 -6.47
CA ARG A 100 16.69 40.00 -5.82
C ARG A 100 17.59 38.95 -6.47
N ALA A 101 17.68 38.94 -7.80
CA ALA A 101 18.61 38.08 -8.53
C ALA A 101 20.07 38.40 -8.14
N LEU A 102 20.41 39.69 -7.99
CA LEU A 102 21.73 40.11 -7.49
C LEU A 102 21.99 39.61 -6.06
N SER A 103 21.00 39.72 -5.17
CA SER A 103 21.11 39.15 -3.82
C SER A 103 21.31 37.63 -3.83
N ALA A 104 20.61 36.90 -4.71
CA ALA A 104 20.80 35.46 -4.86
C ALA A 104 22.22 35.10 -5.34
N ALA A 105 22.77 35.87 -6.29
CA ALA A 105 24.16 35.72 -6.73
C ALA A 105 25.16 35.96 -5.58
N ALA A 106 24.94 37.00 -4.77
CA ALA A 106 25.77 37.30 -3.60
C ALA A 106 25.72 36.17 -2.56
N GLN A 107 24.54 35.63 -2.27
CA GLN A 107 24.39 34.50 -1.33
C GLN A 107 25.04 33.22 -1.86
N ALA A 108 24.96 32.95 -3.16
CA ALA A 108 25.66 31.81 -3.76
C ALA A 108 27.19 31.94 -3.64
N LYS A 109 27.75 33.15 -3.85
CA LYS A 109 29.18 33.44 -3.61
C LYS A 109 29.55 33.27 -2.13
N ALA A 110 28.68 33.72 -1.22
CA ALA A 110 28.88 33.55 0.22
C ALA A 110 28.85 32.07 0.64
N ALA A 111 27.92 31.27 0.11
CA ALA A 111 27.86 29.82 0.35
C ALA A 111 29.16 29.12 -0.11
N ALA A 112 29.65 29.46 -1.31
CA ALA A 112 30.93 28.95 -1.80
C ALA A 112 32.10 29.33 -0.89
N ALA A 113 32.16 30.58 -0.41
CA ALA A 113 33.20 31.02 0.51
C ALA A 113 33.15 30.29 1.86
N VAL A 114 31.96 30.05 2.41
CA VAL A 114 31.77 29.28 3.65
C VAL A 114 32.22 27.83 3.48
N TYR A 115 31.93 27.21 2.33
CA TYR A 115 32.43 25.88 2.01
C TYR A 115 33.96 25.83 1.93
N GLU A 116 34.60 26.74 1.19
CA GLU A 116 36.06 26.74 1.07
C GLU A 116 36.75 27.04 2.41
N ALA A 117 36.17 27.90 3.25
CA ALA A 117 36.66 28.14 4.60
C ALA A 117 36.56 26.88 5.48
N ALA A 118 35.45 26.15 5.40
CA ALA A 118 35.27 24.90 6.12
C ALA A 118 36.25 23.83 5.64
N ARG A 119 36.42 23.70 4.32
CA ARG A 119 37.38 22.77 3.71
C ARG A 119 38.82 23.08 4.11
N ALA A 120 39.20 24.36 4.17
CA ALA A 120 40.53 24.77 4.60
C ALA A 120 40.78 24.53 6.10
N ALA A 121 39.72 24.58 6.93
CA ALA A 121 39.81 24.33 8.37
C ALA A 121 39.71 22.84 8.75
N THR A 122 39.16 22.00 7.86
CA THR A 122 39.04 20.56 8.06
C THR A 122 40.39 19.88 7.92
N VAL A 123 40.65 18.87 8.74
CA VAL A 123 41.90 18.11 8.74
C VAL A 123 42.07 17.39 7.40
N ASP A 124 43.32 17.33 6.91
CA ASP A 124 43.64 16.55 5.72
C ASP A 124 43.49 15.04 6.02
N PRO A 125 42.74 14.27 5.20
CA PRO A 125 42.60 12.83 5.38
C PRO A 125 43.93 12.05 5.54
N LEU A 126 45.02 12.52 4.92
CA LEU A 126 46.35 11.92 5.05
C LEU A 126 46.95 12.09 6.45
N LEU A 127 46.65 13.18 7.16
CA LEU A 127 47.08 13.37 8.55
C LEU A 127 46.37 12.42 9.49
N VAL A 128 45.07 12.20 9.27
CA VAL A 128 44.28 11.21 10.01
C VAL A 128 44.86 9.80 9.77
N ALA A 129 45.09 9.43 8.51
CA ALA A 129 45.68 8.14 8.14
C ALA A 129 47.08 7.94 8.76
N ALA A 130 47.95 8.96 8.71
CA ALA A 130 49.28 8.90 9.30
C ALA A 130 49.23 8.66 10.81
N ASN A 131 48.33 9.33 11.54
CA ASN A 131 48.11 9.10 12.96
C ASN A 131 47.70 7.63 13.24
N ARG A 132 46.74 7.10 12.47
CA ARG A 132 46.28 5.70 12.63
C ARG A 132 47.39 4.70 12.33
N HIS A 133 48.20 4.93 11.29
CA HIS A 133 49.34 4.07 10.97
C HIS A 133 50.42 4.10 12.07
N GLN A 134 50.71 5.27 12.64
CA GLN A 134 51.63 5.40 13.77
C GLN A 134 51.13 4.63 15.00
N LEU A 135 49.83 4.73 15.31
CA LEU A 135 49.22 4.00 16.42
C LEU A 135 49.42 2.48 16.26
N VAL A 136 49.13 1.93 15.07
CA VAL A 136 49.30 0.49 14.79
C VAL A 136 50.76 0.08 14.96
N SER A 137 51.72 0.86 14.46
CA SER A 137 53.16 0.57 14.61
C SER A 137 53.61 0.55 16.08
N LEU A 138 53.14 1.52 16.88
CA LEU A 138 53.45 1.60 18.31
C LEU A 138 52.85 0.44 19.10
N VAL A 139 51.61 0.05 18.79
CA VAL A 139 50.92 -1.09 19.44
C VAL A 139 51.63 -2.40 19.11
N LEU A 140 51.98 -2.64 17.84
CA LEU A 140 52.66 -3.87 17.42
C LEU A 140 54.05 -4.03 18.06
N SER A 141 54.72 -2.93 18.38
CA SER A 141 56.03 -2.93 19.05
C SER A 141 55.95 -2.87 20.59
N ASN A 142 54.74 -2.83 21.18
CA ASN A 142 54.55 -2.64 22.62
C ASN A 142 54.63 -3.94 23.46
N LEU A 143 55.58 -4.84 23.16
CA LEU A 143 55.66 -6.17 23.79
C LEU A 143 55.80 -6.13 25.33
N PHE A 144 56.47 -5.10 25.85
CA PHE A 144 56.73 -4.93 27.29
C PHE A 144 56.04 -3.71 27.90
N GLY A 145 55.09 -3.08 27.20
CA GLY A 145 54.38 -1.89 27.69
C GLY A 145 55.17 -0.58 27.62
N GLN A 146 56.39 -0.58 27.08
CA GLN A 146 57.27 0.59 27.03
C GLN A 146 56.74 1.72 26.13
N ASN A 147 55.93 1.40 25.12
CA ASN A 147 55.34 2.38 24.22
C ASN A 147 54.03 2.97 24.75
N ALA A 148 53.57 2.58 25.94
CA ALA A 148 52.28 3.06 26.48
C ALA A 148 52.16 4.60 26.51
N PRO A 149 53.18 5.40 26.90
CA PRO A 149 53.10 6.86 26.83
C PRO A 149 52.98 7.40 25.40
N ALA A 150 53.65 6.78 24.42
CA ALA A 150 53.61 7.18 23.01
C ALA A 150 52.27 6.81 22.34
N ILE A 151 51.68 5.68 22.73
CA ILE A 151 50.33 5.27 22.32
C ILE A 151 49.33 6.31 22.83
N ALA A 152 49.35 6.62 24.13
CA ALA A 152 48.46 7.62 24.73
C ALA A 152 48.61 9.01 24.08
N ALA A 153 49.83 9.44 23.74
CA ALA A 153 50.07 10.68 23.02
C ALA A 153 49.50 10.66 21.58
N THR A 154 49.61 9.52 20.90
CA THR A 154 49.07 9.34 19.53
C THR A 154 47.54 9.33 19.53
N GLU A 155 46.92 8.68 20.52
CA GLU A 155 45.47 8.71 20.73
C GLU A 155 44.98 10.12 21.11
N ALA A 156 45.69 10.84 21.99
CA ALA A 156 45.36 12.23 22.32
C ALA A 156 45.46 13.16 21.09
N ALA A 157 46.44 12.96 20.21
CA ALA A 157 46.55 13.70 18.95
C ALA A 157 45.37 13.39 18.01
N TYR A 158 44.90 12.14 17.98
CA TYR A 158 43.71 11.76 17.20
C TYR A 158 42.44 12.47 17.69
N GLU A 159 42.26 12.58 19.00
CA GLU A 159 41.15 13.34 19.60
C GLU A 159 41.21 14.83 19.24
N GLN A 160 42.42 15.40 19.08
CA GLN A 160 42.58 16.77 18.59
C GLN A 160 42.18 16.92 17.12
N LEU A 161 42.51 15.95 16.27
CA LEU A 161 42.05 15.93 14.87
C LEU A 161 40.53 15.84 14.80
N TRP A 162 39.92 15.00 15.63
CA TRP A 162 38.48 14.89 15.74
C TRP A 162 37.83 16.22 16.17
N ALA A 163 38.36 16.86 17.20
CA ALA A 163 37.86 18.15 17.67
C ALA A 163 37.99 19.26 16.62
N ALA A 164 39.08 19.28 15.84
CA ALA A 164 39.29 20.24 14.77
C ALA A 164 38.26 20.07 13.64
N ASP A 165 38.02 18.84 13.19
CA ASP A 165 36.99 18.53 12.19
C ASP A 165 35.58 18.91 12.67
N VAL A 166 35.26 18.60 13.93
CA VAL A 166 33.98 18.99 14.53
C VAL A 166 33.85 20.51 14.55
N ALA A 167 34.89 21.25 14.96
CA ALA A 167 34.87 22.72 14.98
C ALA A 167 34.70 23.33 13.57
N ALA A 168 35.36 22.75 12.56
CA ALA A 168 35.21 23.15 11.16
C ALA A 168 33.76 22.94 10.68
N MET A 169 33.16 21.78 10.99
CA MET A 169 31.78 21.46 10.60
C MET A 169 30.72 22.28 11.34
N VAL A 170 30.93 22.60 12.63
CA VAL A 170 30.06 23.53 13.38
C VAL A 170 30.08 24.92 12.73
N SER A 171 31.27 25.40 12.36
CA SER A 171 31.45 26.70 11.71
C SER A 171 30.86 26.71 10.29
N TYR A 172 30.99 25.61 9.56
CA TYR A 172 30.35 25.41 8.26
C TYR A 172 28.83 25.48 8.38
N HIS A 173 28.25 24.75 9.34
CA HIS A 173 26.81 24.71 9.55
C HIS A 173 26.25 26.10 9.91
N SER A 174 26.90 26.82 10.83
CA SER A 174 26.45 28.15 11.23
C SER A 174 26.56 29.16 10.09
N GLY A 175 27.67 29.14 9.34
CA GLY A 175 27.87 30.00 8.17
C GLY A 175 26.86 29.69 7.05
N ALA A 176 26.67 28.43 6.70
CA ALA A 176 25.74 28.02 5.65
C ALA A 176 24.28 28.33 6.04
N SER A 177 23.93 28.14 7.32
CA SER A 177 22.60 28.50 7.82
C SER A 177 22.36 30.01 7.77
N ALA A 178 23.37 30.83 8.09
CA ALA A 178 23.27 32.28 7.98
C ALA A 178 23.06 32.74 6.52
N VAL A 179 23.79 32.14 5.58
CA VAL A 179 23.59 32.38 4.13
C VAL A 179 22.18 32.00 3.69
N ALA A 180 21.70 30.82 4.10
CA ALA A 180 20.36 30.36 3.77
C ALA A 180 19.26 31.27 4.35
N ALA A 181 19.45 31.78 5.57
CA ALA A 181 18.49 32.69 6.22
C ALA A 181 18.34 34.04 5.51
N GLN A 182 19.35 34.48 4.74
CA GLN A 182 19.32 35.74 3.99
C GLN A 182 18.61 35.62 2.62
N LEU A 183 18.28 34.41 2.17
CA LEU A 183 17.53 34.21 0.93
C LEU A 183 16.04 34.52 1.13
N ALA A 184 15.64 35.72 0.70
CA ALA A 184 14.24 36.13 0.76
C ALA A 184 13.37 35.27 -0.19
N PRO A 185 12.20 34.80 0.25
CA PRO A 185 11.29 34.04 -0.61
C PRO A 185 10.81 34.86 -1.82
N TRP A 186 10.87 34.27 -3.01
CA TRP A 186 10.33 34.85 -4.25
C TRP A 186 8.82 35.13 -4.20
N ALA A 187 8.10 34.46 -3.30
CA ALA A 187 6.68 34.70 -3.06
C ALA A 187 6.35 36.17 -2.71
N GLN A 188 7.25 36.89 -2.05
CA GLN A 188 7.04 38.31 -1.75
C GLN A 188 7.21 39.22 -2.98
N ALA A 189 8.06 38.85 -3.95
CA ALA A 189 8.23 39.62 -5.19
C ALA A 189 7.01 39.55 -6.09
N VAL A 190 6.39 38.37 -6.18
CA VAL A 190 5.21 38.14 -7.02
C VAL A 190 3.97 38.84 -6.45
N ARG A 191 3.84 38.97 -5.12
CA ARG A 191 2.75 39.71 -4.46
C ARG A 191 2.76 41.23 -4.73
N ALA A 192 3.89 41.79 -5.17
CA ALA A 192 4.00 43.21 -5.47
C ALA A 192 3.53 43.58 -6.89
N LEU A 193 3.14 42.60 -7.72
CA LEU A 193 2.51 42.86 -9.02
C LEU A 193 1.08 43.38 -8.80
N PRO A 194 0.70 44.56 -9.33
CA PRO A 194 -0.69 44.96 -9.33
C PRO A 194 -1.50 44.00 -10.19
N ASN A 195 -2.64 43.58 -9.66
CA ASN A 195 -3.61 42.79 -10.39
C ASN A 195 -4.48 43.72 -11.25
N PRO A 196 -4.37 43.73 -12.58
CA PRO A 196 -5.15 44.63 -13.44
C PRO A 196 -6.65 44.28 -13.49
N THR A 197 -7.11 43.23 -12.82
CA THR A 197 -8.50 42.77 -12.83
C THR A 197 -9.22 42.80 -11.48
N ALA A 198 -8.67 43.42 -10.43
CA ALA A 198 -9.41 43.52 -9.17
C ALA A 198 -10.52 44.59 -9.29
N PRO A 199 -11.83 44.23 -9.28
CA PRO A 199 -12.86 45.21 -9.04
C PRO A 199 -12.73 45.68 -7.59
N ALA A 200 -12.95 46.98 -7.34
CA ALA A 200 -13.13 47.48 -5.99
C ALA A 200 -14.31 46.73 -5.35
N LEU A 201 -14.04 45.81 -4.42
CA LEU A 201 -15.08 45.10 -3.69
C LEU A 201 -14.98 45.36 -2.18
N ALA A 202 -16.16 45.52 -1.61
CA ALA A 202 -16.47 46.06 -0.31
C ALA A 202 -15.86 45.31 0.87
N SER A 203 -15.70 46.07 1.94
CA SER A 203 -15.36 45.66 3.30
C SER A 203 -16.28 44.55 3.83
N GLY A 204 -15.73 43.35 3.99
CA GLY A 204 -16.22 42.29 4.87
C GLY A 204 -15.03 41.72 5.66
N PRO A 205 -15.24 41.01 6.80
CA PRO A 205 -14.16 40.54 7.64
C PRO A 205 -13.28 39.57 6.84
N ALA A 206 -12.03 39.96 6.62
CA ALA A 206 -11.07 39.19 5.85
C ALA A 206 -10.78 37.86 6.55
N ALA A 207 -11.42 36.78 6.09
CA ALA A 207 -10.78 35.48 6.18
C ALA A 207 -9.40 35.62 5.51
N LEU A 208 -8.34 35.18 6.19
CA LEU A 208 -6.96 35.19 5.71
C LEU A 208 -6.85 34.33 4.43
N ALA A 209 -7.29 34.86 3.30
CA ALA A 209 -7.22 34.21 2.01
C ALA A 209 -5.77 34.23 1.57
N ILE A 210 -5.06 33.11 1.74
CA ILE A 210 -3.73 32.93 1.18
C ILE A 210 -3.91 32.96 -0.34
N PRO A 211 -3.37 33.95 -1.07
CA PRO A 211 -3.48 33.98 -2.53
C PRO A 211 -2.86 32.73 -3.13
N ALA A 212 -3.34 32.27 -4.29
CA ALA A 212 -2.67 31.22 -5.03
C ALA A 212 -1.22 31.65 -5.35
N LEU A 213 -0.23 30.91 -4.84
CA LEU A 213 1.20 31.12 -5.06
C LEU A 213 1.66 30.09 -6.09
N GLY A 214 1.48 30.39 -7.38
CA GLY A 214 1.85 29.46 -8.45
C GLY A 214 1.33 29.83 -9.84
N ILE A 215 1.89 29.23 -10.88
CA ILE A 215 1.61 29.58 -12.29
C ILE A 215 0.37 28.80 -12.78
N GLY A 216 -0.57 29.49 -13.43
CA GLY A 216 -1.75 28.85 -14.02
C GLY A 216 -2.78 28.34 -13.01
N ASN A 217 -2.72 28.81 -11.76
CA ASN A 217 -3.70 28.45 -10.74
C ASN A 217 -4.95 29.35 -10.83
N THR A 218 -6.13 28.74 -10.80
CA THR A 218 -7.44 29.41 -10.70
C THR A 218 -8.06 29.06 -9.35
N GLY A 219 -8.24 30.04 -8.45
CA GLY A 219 -8.78 29.83 -7.09
C GLY A 219 -7.90 30.41 -5.98
N ILE A 220 -8.27 30.20 -4.72
CA ILE A 220 -7.53 30.66 -3.52
C ILE A 220 -6.78 29.52 -2.84
N GLY A 221 -5.77 29.82 -2.02
CA GLY A 221 -5.11 28.82 -1.17
C GLY A 221 -4.27 27.77 -1.89
N ASN A 222 -4.03 27.91 -3.20
CA ASN A 222 -3.15 27.00 -3.96
C ASN A 222 -1.68 27.42 -3.77
N ILE A 223 -0.91 26.73 -2.94
CA ILE A 223 0.44 27.18 -2.52
C ILE A 223 1.53 26.36 -3.25
N PHE A 224 2.55 27.02 -3.80
CA PHE A 224 3.73 26.44 -4.46
C PHE A 224 3.43 25.40 -5.55
N SER A 225 2.43 25.67 -6.38
CA SER A 225 1.85 24.68 -7.29
C SER A 225 1.64 25.22 -8.72
N ILE A 226 1.48 24.35 -9.71
CA ILE A 226 1.23 24.72 -11.11
C ILE A 226 -0.10 24.12 -11.59
N GLY A 227 -0.92 24.92 -12.29
CA GLY A 227 -2.07 24.44 -13.06
C GLY A 227 -3.24 23.92 -12.24
N ASN A 228 -3.43 24.39 -11.00
CA ASN A 228 -4.57 24.00 -10.18
C ASN A 228 -5.83 24.80 -10.53
N ILE A 229 -7.00 24.17 -10.58
CA ILE A 229 -8.32 24.80 -10.74
C ILE A 229 -9.14 24.47 -9.49
N GLY A 230 -9.56 25.47 -8.71
CA GLY A 230 -10.25 25.32 -7.42
C GLY A 230 -9.38 25.77 -6.25
N ASP A 231 -9.85 25.54 -5.02
CA ASP A 231 -9.31 26.17 -3.81
C ASP A 231 -8.50 25.21 -2.92
N TYR A 232 -7.51 25.72 -2.20
CA TYR A 232 -6.75 25.02 -1.15
C TYR A 232 -6.03 23.73 -1.62
N ASN A 233 -5.57 23.70 -2.87
CA ASN A 233 -4.80 22.56 -3.37
C ASN A 233 -3.29 22.72 -3.11
N LEU A 234 -2.64 21.62 -2.74
CA LEU A 234 -1.20 21.55 -2.55
C LEU A 234 -0.61 20.46 -3.47
N GLY A 235 0.24 20.87 -4.42
CA GLY A 235 0.75 20.03 -5.51
C GLY A 235 0.15 20.42 -6.87
N ASN A 236 0.54 19.75 -7.96
CA ASN A 236 0.32 20.27 -9.32
C ASN A 236 -0.90 19.67 -10.03
N GLY A 237 -1.54 20.43 -10.90
CA GLY A 237 -2.55 19.95 -11.86
C GLY A 237 -3.83 19.40 -11.23
N ASN A 238 -4.20 19.88 -10.04
CA ASN A 238 -5.43 19.46 -9.38
C ASN A 238 -6.64 20.26 -9.92
N THR A 239 -7.77 19.60 -10.14
CA THR A 239 -9.06 20.23 -10.45
C THR A 239 -10.06 19.92 -9.35
N GLY A 240 -10.63 20.94 -8.71
CA GLY A 240 -11.42 20.85 -7.48
C GLY A 240 -10.67 21.41 -6.27
N ASN A 241 -11.11 21.07 -5.06
CA ASN A 241 -10.73 21.77 -3.83
C ASN A 241 -10.08 20.83 -2.81
N ALA A 242 -9.21 21.40 -1.97
CA ALA A 242 -8.60 20.75 -0.82
C ALA A 242 -7.84 19.46 -1.15
N ASN A 243 -7.26 19.34 -2.36
CA ASN A 243 -6.47 18.18 -2.75
C ASN A 243 -5.00 18.35 -2.33
N LEU A 244 -4.39 17.28 -1.84
CA LEU A 244 -2.96 17.20 -1.51
C LEU A 244 -2.30 16.13 -2.39
N GLY A 245 -1.37 16.55 -3.24
CA GLY A 245 -0.68 15.75 -4.24
C GLY A 245 -0.94 16.27 -5.65
N SER A 246 -0.77 15.45 -6.69
CA SER A 246 -0.83 15.94 -8.08
C SER A 246 -1.89 15.25 -8.93
N GLY A 247 -2.48 15.98 -9.88
CA GLY A 247 -3.38 15.43 -10.90
C GLY A 247 -4.71 14.90 -10.36
N ASN A 248 -5.15 15.36 -9.18
CA ASN A 248 -6.44 14.94 -8.65
C ASN A 248 -7.58 15.73 -9.28
N THR A 249 -8.72 15.08 -9.51
CA THR A 249 -9.98 15.69 -9.94
C THR A 249 -11.05 15.45 -8.89
N GLY A 250 -11.71 16.48 -8.37
CA GLY A 250 -12.70 16.40 -7.29
C GLY A 250 -12.17 17.01 -5.98
N GLN A 251 -12.71 16.58 -4.83
CA GLN A 251 -12.45 17.26 -3.55
C GLN A 251 -11.75 16.37 -2.53
N ALA A 252 -10.92 17.00 -1.69
CA ALA A 252 -10.35 16.40 -0.47
C ALA A 252 -9.56 15.10 -0.72
N ASN A 253 -8.92 14.95 -1.87
CA ASN A 253 -8.09 13.79 -2.17
C ASN A 253 -6.67 13.97 -1.66
N LEU A 254 -6.09 12.90 -1.11
CA LEU A 254 -4.70 12.83 -0.63
C LEU A 254 -3.94 11.78 -1.45
N GLY A 255 -2.90 12.21 -2.16
CA GLY A 255 -2.09 11.43 -3.08
C GLY A 255 -2.27 11.91 -4.52
N SER A 256 -2.07 11.06 -5.53
CA SER A 256 -2.01 11.52 -6.92
C SER A 256 -2.96 10.82 -7.87
N GLY A 257 -3.48 11.54 -8.86
CA GLY A 257 -4.29 10.97 -9.94
C GLY A 257 -5.65 10.43 -9.50
N ASN A 258 -6.19 10.87 -8.36
CA ASN A 258 -7.50 10.42 -7.90
C ASN A 258 -8.62 11.23 -8.57
N THR A 259 -9.74 10.58 -8.89
CA THR A 259 -10.97 11.22 -9.38
C THR A 259 -12.12 10.95 -8.42
N GLY A 260 -12.67 11.98 -7.80
CA GLY A 260 -13.83 11.89 -6.89
C GLY A 260 -13.60 12.60 -5.56
N PHE A 261 -14.24 12.12 -4.51
CA PHE A 261 -14.24 12.71 -3.18
C PHE A 261 -13.47 11.86 -2.17
N PHE A 262 -12.60 12.47 -1.37
CA PHE A 262 -12.03 11.88 -0.15
C PHE A 262 -11.27 10.56 -0.37
N ASN A 263 -10.49 10.47 -1.44
CA ASN A 263 -9.61 9.33 -1.66
C ASN A 263 -8.25 9.53 -0.99
N PHE A 264 -7.69 8.48 -0.42
CA PHE A 264 -6.33 8.42 0.09
C PHE A 264 -5.50 7.41 -0.71
N GLY A 265 -4.36 7.83 -1.24
CA GLY A 265 -3.48 7.03 -2.10
C GLY A 265 -3.53 7.51 -3.55
N SER A 266 -3.34 6.63 -4.53
CA SER A 266 -3.15 7.07 -5.93
C SER A 266 -4.03 6.35 -6.94
N GLY A 267 -4.50 7.07 -7.96
CA GLY A 267 -5.21 6.49 -9.11
C GLY A 267 -6.59 5.92 -8.78
N ASN A 268 -7.23 6.35 -7.70
CA ASN A 268 -8.58 5.90 -7.37
C ASN A 268 -9.64 6.68 -8.17
N THR A 269 -10.74 6.02 -8.51
CA THR A 269 -11.91 6.62 -9.19
C THR A 269 -13.17 6.40 -8.36
N ALA A 270 -14.00 7.44 -8.25
CA ALA A 270 -15.12 7.60 -7.31
C ALA A 270 -14.66 7.91 -5.87
N ASN A 271 -15.41 7.51 -4.83
CA ASN A 271 -15.32 8.19 -3.53
C ASN A 271 -14.84 7.29 -2.39
N THR A 272 -14.15 7.91 -1.42
CA THR A 272 -13.84 7.33 -0.12
C THR A 272 -13.03 6.03 -0.22
N ASN A 273 -12.07 5.98 -1.16
CA ASN A 273 -11.17 4.84 -1.29
C ASN A 273 -9.85 5.09 -0.54
N PHE A 274 -9.33 4.07 0.13
CA PHE A 274 -8.03 4.09 0.80
C PHE A 274 -7.12 3.03 0.19
N GLY A 275 -6.04 3.47 -0.47
CA GLY A 275 -5.08 2.65 -1.19
C GLY A 275 -4.96 3.11 -2.64
N SER A 276 -4.66 2.22 -3.59
CA SER A 276 -4.34 2.65 -4.96
C SER A 276 -5.10 1.90 -6.05
N GLY A 277 -5.46 2.61 -7.12
CA GLY A 277 -6.03 2.01 -8.32
C GLY A 277 -7.41 1.38 -8.15
N ASN A 278 -8.21 1.85 -7.19
CA ASN A 278 -9.57 1.34 -7.01
C ASN A 278 -10.57 2.07 -7.93
N LEU A 279 -11.52 1.34 -8.49
CA LEU A 279 -12.67 1.84 -9.24
C LEU A 279 -13.94 1.53 -8.45
N GLY A 280 -14.67 2.56 -8.02
CA GLY A 280 -15.88 2.41 -7.19
C GLY A 280 -15.72 3.07 -5.82
N ASN A 281 -16.64 2.82 -4.89
CA ASN A 281 -16.68 3.55 -3.61
C ASN A 281 -16.27 2.68 -2.42
N LEU A 282 -15.77 3.31 -1.36
CA LEU A 282 -15.56 2.69 -0.04
C LEU A 282 -14.60 1.48 -0.05
N ASN A 283 -13.62 1.45 -0.95
CA ASN A 283 -12.64 0.37 -0.98
C ASN A 283 -11.45 0.65 -0.06
N LEU A 284 -11.03 -0.36 0.70
CA LEU A 284 -9.82 -0.34 1.52
C LEU A 284 -8.83 -1.39 0.98
N GLY A 285 -7.76 -0.93 0.34
CA GLY A 285 -6.76 -1.74 -0.34
C GLY A 285 -6.52 -1.25 -1.76
N SER A 286 -6.08 -2.12 -2.67
CA SER A 286 -5.64 -1.69 -4.00
C SER A 286 -6.20 -2.55 -5.13
N GLY A 287 -6.45 -1.91 -6.29
CA GLY A 287 -6.87 -2.59 -7.52
C GLY A 287 -8.27 -3.20 -7.47
N ASN A 288 -9.15 -2.72 -6.60
CA ASN A 288 -10.52 -3.23 -6.53
C ASN A 288 -11.41 -2.53 -7.58
N ASP A 289 -12.29 -3.29 -8.23
CA ASP A 289 -13.33 -2.80 -9.14
C ASP A 289 -14.71 -3.17 -8.59
N GLY A 290 -15.46 -2.18 -8.13
CA GLY A 290 -16.70 -2.33 -7.37
C GLY A 290 -16.65 -1.58 -6.04
N ASN A 291 -17.62 -1.82 -5.15
CA ASN A 291 -17.82 -1.05 -3.94
C ASN A 291 -17.58 -1.86 -2.66
N GLY A 292 -17.05 -1.20 -1.63
CA GLY A 292 -17.00 -1.74 -0.27
C GLY A 292 -16.05 -2.94 -0.11
N ASN A 293 -15.03 -3.07 -0.96
CA ASN A 293 -14.07 -4.16 -0.88
C ASN A 293 -12.96 -3.85 0.13
N PHE A 294 -12.56 -4.87 0.90
CA PHE A 294 -11.39 -4.85 1.77
C PHE A 294 -10.34 -5.83 1.23
N GLY A 295 -9.17 -5.33 0.85
CA GLY A 295 -8.04 -6.13 0.35
C GLY A 295 -7.69 -5.79 -1.10
N LEU A 296 -7.17 -6.76 -1.86
CA LEU A 296 -6.48 -6.50 -3.13
C LEU A 296 -7.17 -7.14 -4.33
N GLY A 297 -7.36 -6.39 -5.41
CA GLY A 297 -7.71 -6.98 -6.72
C GLY A 297 -9.07 -7.65 -6.78
N ASN A 298 -10.05 -7.21 -5.99
CA ASN A 298 -11.40 -7.79 -6.03
C ASN A 298 -12.23 -7.13 -7.14
N ILE A 299 -13.04 -7.92 -7.86
CA ILE A 299 -14.02 -7.46 -8.84
C ILE A 299 -15.42 -7.80 -8.30
N GLY A 300 -16.31 -6.81 -8.19
CA GLY A 300 -17.62 -6.90 -7.55
C GLY A 300 -17.65 -6.23 -6.18
N ASP A 301 -18.70 -6.49 -5.39
CA ASP A 301 -18.99 -5.69 -4.20
C ASP A 301 -18.80 -6.45 -2.88
N GLY A 302 -18.33 -5.74 -1.85
CA GLY A 302 -18.37 -6.21 -0.45
C GLY A 302 -17.44 -7.40 -0.14
N ASN A 303 -16.42 -7.64 -0.96
CA ASN A 303 -15.47 -8.73 -0.73
C ASN A 303 -14.46 -8.36 0.36
N ARG A 304 -14.06 -9.34 1.17
CA ARG A 304 -12.99 -9.23 2.18
C ARG A 304 -11.89 -10.24 1.91
N GLY A 305 -10.72 -9.78 1.50
CA GLY A 305 -9.57 -10.57 1.09
C GLY A 305 -9.11 -10.17 -0.31
N SER A 306 -8.58 -11.09 -1.11
CA SER A 306 -7.89 -10.74 -2.35
C SER A 306 -8.27 -11.59 -3.55
N GLY A 307 -8.34 -10.95 -4.72
CA GLY A 307 -8.54 -11.62 -6.01
C GLY A 307 -9.90 -12.28 -6.17
N ASN A 308 -10.92 -11.83 -5.44
CA ASN A 308 -12.27 -12.40 -5.57
C ASN A 308 -13.01 -11.76 -6.76
N VAL A 309 -13.82 -12.55 -7.45
CA VAL A 309 -14.72 -12.11 -8.53
C VAL A 309 -16.16 -12.44 -8.13
N GLY A 310 -17.03 -11.44 -8.06
CA GLY A 310 -18.40 -11.55 -7.52
C GLY A 310 -18.53 -10.79 -6.20
N SER A 311 -19.50 -11.14 -5.35
CA SER A 311 -19.85 -10.30 -4.20
C SER A 311 -19.85 -11.03 -2.85
N PHE A 312 -19.52 -10.30 -1.79
CA PHE A 312 -19.58 -10.77 -0.40
C PHE A 312 -18.73 -12.03 -0.10
N ASN A 313 -17.62 -12.23 -0.82
CA ASN A 313 -16.69 -13.31 -0.51
C ASN A 313 -15.76 -12.94 0.65
N PHE A 314 -15.43 -13.91 1.49
CA PHE A 314 -14.43 -13.80 2.55
C PHE A 314 -13.27 -14.75 2.29
N GLY A 315 -12.09 -14.23 1.97
CA GLY A 315 -10.87 -14.98 1.70
C GLY A 315 -10.30 -14.67 0.31
N THR A 316 -9.72 -15.65 -0.38
CA THR A 316 -8.91 -15.38 -1.58
C THR A 316 -9.33 -16.15 -2.82
N ALA A 317 -9.20 -15.52 -3.99
CA ALA A 317 -9.41 -16.14 -5.30
C ALA A 317 -10.76 -16.86 -5.48
N ASN A 318 -11.82 -16.40 -4.81
CA ASN A 318 -13.15 -16.98 -4.98
C ASN A 318 -13.83 -16.35 -6.21
N ALA A 319 -14.58 -17.15 -6.96
CA ALA A 319 -15.44 -16.70 -8.05
C ALA A 319 -16.90 -17.06 -7.77
N GLY A 320 -17.80 -16.09 -7.89
CA GLY A 320 -19.18 -16.17 -7.42
C GLY A 320 -19.39 -15.34 -6.16
N SER A 321 -20.45 -15.60 -5.41
CA SER A 321 -20.85 -14.81 -4.25
C SER A 321 -20.95 -15.62 -2.96
N PHE A 322 -20.78 -14.94 -1.82
CA PHE A 322 -20.96 -15.49 -0.47
C PHE A 322 -20.06 -16.69 -0.14
N ASN A 323 -18.90 -16.82 -0.79
CA ASN A 323 -17.94 -17.86 -0.44
C ASN A 323 -17.11 -17.46 0.78
N VAL A 324 -16.78 -18.42 1.64
CA VAL A 324 -15.85 -18.26 2.76
C VAL A 324 -14.70 -19.23 2.60
N GLY A 325 -13.46 -18.75 2.60
CA GLY A 325 -12.25 -19.54 2.36
C GLY A 325 -11.59 -19.17 1.03
N SER A 326 -10.99 -20.13 0.32
CA SER A 326 -10.19 -19.78 -0.87
C SER A 326 -10.46 -20.66 -2.08
N ALA A 327 -10.29 -20.07 -3.27
CA ALA A 327 -10.37 -20.73 -4.58
C ALA A 327 -11.73 -21.39 -4.87
N ASN A 328 -12.81 -21.01 -4.18
CA ASN A 328 -14.12 -21.57 -4.45
C ASN A 328 -14.73 -20.94 -5.70
N HIS A 329 -15.35 -21.75 -6.56
CA HIS A 329 -16.09 -21.33 -7.74
C HIS A 329 -17.55 -21.75 -7.61
N GLY A 330 -18.46 -20.79 -7.71
CA GLY A 330 -19.90 -20.97 -7.45
C GLY A 330 -20.34 -20.27 -6.18
N SER A 331 -21.50 -20.61 -5.63
CA SER A 331 -22.13 -19.82 -4.56
C SER A 331 -23.20 -20.59 -3.78
N PRO A 332 -23.28 -20.48 -2.46
CA PRO A 332 -22.21 -20.18 -1.50
C PRO A 332 -21.35 -21.43 -1.23
N ASN A 333 -20.06 -21.30 -0.97
CA ASN A 333 -19.23 -22.40 -0.47
C ASN A 333 -18.41 -21.98 0.75
N VAL A 334 -18.14 -22.92 1.64
CA VAL A 334 -17.28 -22.71 2.81
C VAL A 334 -16.11 -23.71 2.78
N GLY A 335 -14.89 -23.21 2.75
CA GLY A 335 -13.67 -24.01 2.73
C GLY A 335 -12.79 -23.71 1.51
N PHE A 336 -12.21 -24.74 0.89
CA PHE A 336 -11.15 -24.56 -0.10
C PHE A 336 -11.43 -25.28 -1.41
N ALA A 337 -11.22 -24.59 -2.53
CA ALA A 337 -11.22 -25.15 -3.88
C ALA A 337 -12.51 -25.93 -4.25
N ASN A 338 -13.66 -25.56 -3.70
CA ASN A 338 -14.92 -26.19 -4.08
C ASN A 338 -15.43 -25.61 -5.40
N LEU A 339 -15.93 -26.46 -6.30
CA LEU A 339 -16.56 -26.07 -7.56
C LEU A 339 -18.02 -26.52 -7.56
N GLY A 340 -18.93 -25.55 -7.64
CA GLY A 340 -20.38 -25.71 -7.52
C GLY A 340 -20.95 -24.92 -6.35
N ASN A 341 -22.11 -25.30 -5.83
CA ASN A 341 -22.87 -24.51 -4.86
C ASN A 341 -23.12 -25.26 -3.55
N ASN A 342 -23.21 -24.54 -2.44
CA ASN A 342 -23.53 -25.05 -1.09
C ASN A 342 -22.56 -26.12 -0.56
N ASN A 343 -21.30 -26.13 -0.97
CA ASN A 343 -20.33 -27.09 -0.46
C ASN A 343 -19.66 -26.58 0.83
N LEU A 344 -19.47 -27.47 1.80
CA LEU A 344 -18.70 -27.25 3.03
C LEU A 344 -17.54 -28.23 3.07
N GLY A 345 -16.31 -27.73 2.89
CA GLY A 345 -15.08 -28.52 3.01
C GLY A 345 -14.06 -28.23 1.91
N ILE A 346 -13.40 -29.25 1.39
CA ILE A 346 -12.21 -29.10 0.53
C ILE A 346 -12.40 -29.85 -0.78
N ALA A 347 -12.15 -29.17 -1.90
CA ALA A 347 -12.05 -29.76 -3.24
C ALA A 347 -13.29 -30.56 -3.68
N ASN A 348 -14.49 -30.20 -3.22
CA ASN A 348 -15.72 -30.84 -3.69
C ASN A 348 -16.11 -30.31 -5.07
N LEU A 349 -16.55 -31.21 -5.95
CA LEU A 349 -17.08 -30.90 -7.28
C LEU A 349 -18.55 -31.33 -7.36
N GLY A 350 -19.44 -30.35 -7.53
CA GLY A 350 -20.89 -30.52 -7.54
C GLY A 350 -21.56 -29.68 -6.45
N ASN A 351 -22.75 -30.04 -6.00
CA ASN A 351 -23.53 -29.21 -5.07
C ASN A 351 -23.86 -29.90 -3.75
N ASN A 352 -24.00 -29.10 -2.68
CA ASN A 352 -24.43 -29.55 -1.34
C ASN A 352 -23.55 -30.64 -0.71
N ASN A 353 -22.26 -30.69 -1.03
CA ASN A 353 -21.36 -31.68 -0.44
C ASN A 353 -20.76 -31.19 0.88
N LEU A 354 -20.61 -32.11 1.84
CA LEU A 354 -19.91 -31.91 3.11
C LEU A 354 -18.70 -32.83 3.18
N GLY A 355 -17.50 -32.27 3.23
CA GLY A 355 -16.26 -33.03 3.45
C GLY A 355 -15.20 -32.77 2.38
N ILE A 356 -14.47 -33.80 1.96
CA ILE A 356 -13.24 -33.65 1.18
C ILE A 356 -13.33 -34.42 -0.13
N ALA A 357 -13.03 -33.76 -1.25
CA ALA A 357 -12.86 -34.38 -2.56
C ALA A 357 -14.05 -35.22 -3.03
N ASN A 358 -15.29 -34.82 -2.71
CA ASN A 358 -16.48 -35.50 -3.21
C ASN A 358 -16.84 -35.01 -4.62
N LEU A 359 -17.15 -35.94 -5.51
CA LEU A 359 -17.61 -35.72 -6.88
C LEU A 359 -19.09 -36.13 -7.02
N GLY A 360 -19.95 -35.16 -7.32
CA GLY A 360 -21.40 -35.32 -7.41
C GLY A 360 -22.13 -34.43 -6.41
N ASN A 361 -23.36 -34.76 -6.03
CA ASN A 361 -24.23 -33.91 -5.22
C ASN A 361 -24.68 -34.57 -3.92
N ASN A 362 -24.89 -33.76 -2.88
CA ASN A 362 -25.43 -34.17 -1.57
C ASN A 362 -24.59 -35.26 -0.87
N ASN A 363 -23.28 -35.30 -1.09
CA ASN A 363 -22.41 -36.28 -0.44
C ASN A 363 -21.88 -35.78 0.90
N ILE A 364 -21.77 -36.68 1.89
CA ILE A 364 -21.17 -36.38 3.20
C ILE A 364 -20.00 -37.34 3.45
N GLY A 365 -18.76 -36.90 3.27
CA GLY A 365 -17.63 -37.81 3.40
C GLY A 365 -16.33 -37.38 2.75
N ILE A 366 -15.49 -38.38 2.44
CA ILE A 366 -14.17 -38.19 1.84
C ILE A 366 -14.07 -39.01 0.55
N GLY A 367 -13.78 -38.36 -0.57
CA GLY A 367 -13.42 -39.01 -1.84
C GLY A 367 -14.57 -39.77 -2.51
N LEU A 368 -15.82 -39.43 -2.23
CA LEU A 368 -16.99 -40.12 -2.78
C LEU A 368 -17.23 -39.72 -4.25
N THR A 369 -17.66 -40.66 -5.11
CA THR A 369 -18.08 -40.38 -6.51
C THR A 369 -19.51 -40.87 -6.78
N GLY A 370 -20.43 -39.96 -7.13
CA GLY A 370 -21.87 -40.22 -7.30
C GLY A 370 -22.72 -39.22 -6.49
N ASP A 371 -24.01 -39.50 -6.30
CA ASP A 371 -24.92 -38.62 -5.55
C ASP A 371 -25.47 -39.29 -4.28
N ASN A 372 -25.77 -38.47 -3.26
CA ASN A 372 -26.42 -38.83 -2.00
C ASN A 372 -25.70 -39.93 -1.18
N MET A 373 -24.38 -39.97 -1.22
CA MET A 373 -23.60 -40.93 -0.44
C MET A 373 -23.11 -40.36 0.89
N ILE A 374 -22.91 -41.24 1.87
CA ILE A 374 -22.25 -40.90 3.12
C ILE A 374 -21.17 -41.94 3.43
N GLY A 375 -19.92 -41.50 3.66
CA GLY A 375 -18.81 -42.38 4.03
C GLY A 375 -17.43 -41.99 3.49
N ILE A 376 -16.60 -42.98 3.13
CA ILE A 376 -15.26 -42.78 2.54
C ILE A 376 -15.22 -43.55 1.21
N GLY A 377 -14.89 -42.87 0.10
CA GLY A 377 -15.06 -43.38 -1.25
C GLY A 377 -14.23 -44.61 -1.61
N ALA A 378 -13.04 -44.77 -1.05
CA ALA A 378 -12.27 -46.02 -1.21
C ALA A 378 -13.01 -47.26 -0.66
N LEU A 379 -14.02 -47.04 0.21
CA LEU A 379 -14.79 -48.08 0.86
C LEU A 379 -16.23 -48.14 0.35
N ASN A 380 -16.72 -47.22 -0.48
CA ASN A 380 -18.09 -47.28 -1.03
C ASN A 380 -18.08 -47.12 -2.55
N SER A 381 -18.75 -48.01 -3.29
CA SER A 381 -18.90 -47.94 -4.75
C SER A 381 -20.36 -48.09 -5.17
N GLY A 382 -20.82 -47.26 -6.12
CA GLY A 382 -22.22 -47.17 -6.56
C GLY A 382 -22.96 -45.99 -5.92
N ILE A 383 -24.27 -45.86 -6.17
CA ILE A 383 -25.05 -44.63 -5.87
C ILE A 383 -25.90 -44.81 -4.61
N GLY A 384 -26.06 -43.75 -3.79
CA GLY A 384 -27.03 -43.74 -2.69
C GLY A 384 -26.67 -44.61 -1.48
N ASN A 385 -25.41 -45.01 -1.33
CA ASN A 385 -24.96 -45.80 -0.18
C ASN A 385 -24.73 -44.94 1.08
N LEU A 386 -25.21 -45.41 2.23
CA LEU A 386 -25.04 -44.81 3.56
C LEU A 386 -24.23 -45.74 4.46
N GLY A 387 -22.99 -45.37 4.80
CA GLY A 387 -22.14 -46.13 5.73
C GLY A 387 -20.73 -46.40 5.18
N PHE A 388 -20.15 -47.59 5.40
CA PHE A 388 -18.78 -47.91 4.97
C PHE A 388 -18.68 -49.33 4.40
N GLY A 389 -17.91 -49.53 3.34
CA GLY A 389 -17.66 -50.86 2.77
C GLY A 389 -18.71 -51.31 1.76
N ASN A 390 -19.69 -50.47 1.39
CA ASN A 390 -20.83 -50.89 0.58
C ASN A 390 -20.52 -50.85 -0.93
N SER A 391 -20.91 -51.88 -1.67
CA SER A 391 -20.82 -51.95 -3.13
C SER A 391 -22.20 -52.17 -3.77
N GLY A 392 -22.49 -51.48 -4.87
CA GLY A 392 -23.82 -51.46 -5.51
C GLY A 392 -24.62 -50.23 -5.06
N ASN A 393 -25.95 -50.25 -5.13
CA ASN A 393 -26.77 -49.04 -4.94
C ASN A 393 -27.68 -49.09 -3.71
N ASN A 394 -27.92 -47.93 -3.09
CA ASN A 394 -28.91 -47.73 -2.02
C ASN A 394 -28.73 -48.64 -0.78
N ASN A 395 -27.50 -49.05 -0.47
CA ASN A 395 -27.24 -49.86 0.72
C ASN A 395 -27.05 -48.97 1.95
N ILE A 396 -27.59 -49.38 3.09
CA ILE A 396 -27.45 -48.70 4.39
C ILE A 396 -26.74 -49.64 5.37
N GLY A 397 -25.65 -49.18 5.98
CA GLY A 397 -24.88 -49.93 6.99
C GLY A 397 -23.46 -50.25 6.52
N LEU A 398 -22.93 -51.44 6.86
CA LEU A 398 -21.51 -51.76 6.60
C LEU A 398 -21.33 -52.99 5.71
N PHE A 399 -20.39 -52.91 4.77
CA PHE A 399 -19.93 -54.05 3.96
C PHE A 399 -21.02 -54.80 3.19
N ASN A 400 -22.10 -54.12 2.79
CA ASN A 400 -23.15 -54.73 1.97
C ASN A 400 -22.77 -54.70 0.48
N SER A 401 -23.16 -55.72 -0.29
CA SER A 401 -22.96 -55.81 -1.74
C SER A 401 -24.29 -56.04 -2.46
N GLY A 402 -24.54 -55.36 -3.59
CA GLY A 402 -25.81 -55.45 -4.32
C GLY A 402 -26.69 -54.22 -4.09
N ASN A 403 -28.02 -54.33 -4.13
CA ASN A 403 -28.90 -53.17 -4.05
C ASN A 403 -29.89 -53.19 -2.87
N ASN A 404 -30.19 -52.01 -2.31
CA ASN A 404 -31.24 -51.81 -1.31
C ASN A 404 -31.08 -52.64 -0.02
N ASN A 405 -29.85 -53.04 0.35
CA ASN A 405 -29.62 -53.79 1.58
C ASN A 405 -29.50 -52.86 2.79
N ILE A 406 -30.06 -53.24 3.93
CA ILE A 406 -29.97 -52.50 5.19
C ILE A 406 -29.37 -53.41 6.27
N GLY A 407 -28.23 -53.03 6.83
CA GLY A 407 -27.55 -53.73 7.91
C GLY A 407 -26.08 -54.02 7.60
N PHE A 408 -25.60 -55.24 7.88
CA PHE A 408 -24.16 -55.54 7.85
C PHE A 408 -23.87 -56.81 7.05
N PHE A 409 -22.88 -56.75 6.15
CA PHE A 409 -22.37 -57.90 5.38
C PHE A 409 -23.46 -58.65 4.58
N ASN A 410 -24.52 -57.96 4.13
CA ASN A 410 -25.51 -58.58 3.25
C ASN A 410 -25.04 -58.56 1.79
N SER A 411 -25.43 -59.55 0.99
CA SER A 411 -25.14 -59.65 -0.44
C SER A 411 -26.42 -59.96 -1.24
N GLY A 412 -26.61 -59.32 -2.40
CA GLY A 412 -27.82 -59.48 -3.23
C GLY A 412 -28.76 -58.28 -3.07
N ASP A 413 -30.08 -58.46 -3.22
CA ASP A 413 -31.01 -57.32 -3.25
C ASP A 413 -32.03 -57.30 -2.10
N SER A 414 -32.30 -56.11 -1.55
CA SER A 414 -33.39 -55.84 -0.59
C SER A 414 -33.33 -56.65 0.72
N ASN A 415 -32.14 -56.97 1.22
CA ASN A 415 -32.00 -57.68 2.49
C ASN A 415 -31.97 -56.73 3.69
N PHE A 416 -32.56 -57.14 4.83
CA PHE A 416 -32.54 -56.42 6.10
C PHE A 416 -31.92 -57.28 7.21
N GLY A 417 -30.81 -56.84 7.82
CA GLY A 417 -30.18 -57.51 8.95
C GLY A 417 -28.70 -57.81 8.72
N PHE A 418 -28.24 -59.02 9.06
CA PHE A 418 -26.82 -59.35 9.08
C PHE A 418 -26.53 -60.61 8.27
N PHE A 419 -25.47 -60.59 7.45
CA PHE A 419 -24.96 -61.75 6.73
C PHE A 419 -25.98 -62.47 5.83
N ASN A 420 -27.01 -61.78 5.33
CA ASN A 420 -27.98 -62.38 4.42
C ASN A 420 -27.43 -62.38 2.98
N SER A 421 -27.72 -63.42 2.20
CA SER A 421 -27.33 -63.56 0.80
C SER A 421 -28.52 -63.91 -0.09
N GLY A 422 -28.68 -63.24 -1.23
CA GLY A 422 -29.83 -63.42 -2.14
C GLY A 422 -30.82 -62.27 -2.00
N ASP A 423 -32.12 -62.50 -2.18
CA ASP A 423 -33.09 -61.42 -2.33
C ASP A 423 -34.19 -61.41 -1.27
N THR A 424 -34.51 -60.22 -0.74
CA THR A 424 -35.65 -59.97 0.16
C THR A 424 -35.59 -60.81 1.45
N ASN A 425 -34.41 -60.95 2.06
CA ASN A 425 -34.28 -61.69 3.32
C ASN A 425 -34.21 -60.76 4.54
N THR A 426 -34.82 -61.16 5.66
CA THR A 426 -34.85 -60.41 6.92
C THR A 426 -34.31 -61.25 8.07
N GLY A 427 -33.32 -60.76 8.81
CA GLY A 427 -32.76 -61.43 9.99
C GLY A 427 -31.26 -61.71 9.88
N PHE A 428 -30.82 -62.90 10.31
CA PHE A 428 -29.40 -63.23 10.42
C PHE A 428 -29.04 -64.47 9.58
N GLY A 429 -28.07 -64.33 8.67
CA GLY A 429 -27.46 -65.47 7.98
C GLY A 429 -28.40 -66.25 7.04
N ASN A 430 -29.41 -65.60 6.46
CA ASN A 430 -30.32 -66.27 5.53
C ASN A 430 -29.75 -66.28 4.09
N ALA A 431 -29.96 -67.36 3.34
CA ALA A 431 -29.55 -67.51 1.95
C ALA A 431 -30.73 -67.89 1.04
N GLY A 432 -30.91 -67.18 -0.07
CA GLY A 432 -31.96 -67.45 -1.06
C GLY A 432 -32.97 -66.30 -1.18
N PHE A 433 -34.25 -66.62 -1.37
CA PHE A 433 -35.30 -65.63 -1.66
C PHE A 433 -36.38 -65.61 -0.57
N THR A 434 -36.73 -64.43 -0.06
CA THR A 434 -37.88 -64.20 0.83
C THR A 434 -37.85 -64.94 2.16
N ASN A 435 -36.69 -65.04 2.81
CA ASN A 435 -36.55 -65.70 4.10
C ASN A 435 -36.62 -64.72 5.28
N THR A 436 -37.19 -65.16 6.41
CA THR A 436 -37.20 -64.40 7.66
C THR A 436 -36.69 -65.27 8.82
N GLY A 437 -35.82 -64.72 9.66
CA GLY A 437 -35.33 -65.38 10.88
C GLY A 437 -33.82 -65.65 10.86
N PHE A 438 -33.41 -66.81 11.37
CA PHE A 438 -32.00 -67.17 11.56
C PHE A 438 -31.62 -68.39 10.72
N GLY A 439 -30.59 -68.25 9.86
CA GLY A 439 -29.93 -69.38 9.19
C GLY A 439 -30.79 -70.16 8.18
N ASN A 440 -31.80 -69.54 7.57
CA ASN A 440 -32.61 -70.23 6.55
C ASN A 440 -31.86 -70.30 5.22
N ALA A 441 -31.78 -71.48 4.60
CA ALA A 441 -31.32 -71.64 3.22
C ALA A 441 -32.46 -72.17 2.33
N GLY A 442 -32.86 -71.42 1.31
CA GLY A 442 -33.87 -71.85 0.32
C GLY A 442 -34.86 -70.75 -0.11
N SER A 443 -35.70 -71.04 -1.11
CA SER A 443 -36.81 -70.17 -1.52
C SER A 443 -37.97 -70.32 -0.53
N GLY A 444 -38.49 -69.21 -0.02
CA GLY A 444 -39.58 -69.16 0.96
C GLY A 444 -40.74 -70.12 0.65
N ARG A 445 -40.74 -71.30 1.27
CA ARG A 445 -41.91 -72.17 1.33
C ARG A 445 -42.38 -72.34 2.77
N PHE A 446 -42.75 -71.21 3.38
CA PHE A 446 -43.54 -71.22 4.63
C PHE A 446 -44.87 -71.98 4.44
N ARG A 447 -45.35 -72.10 3.19
CA ARG A 447 -46.54 -72.91 2.85
C ARG A 447 -46.27 -74.39 2.65
N GLU A 448 -45.08 -74.84 2.23
CA GLU A 448 -44.89 -76.30 2.04
C GLU A 448 -44.61 -77.07 3.31
N ARG A 449 -43.91 -76.52 4.32
CA ARG A 449 -43.77 -77.26 5.58
C ARG A 449 -45.08 -77.37 6.34
N ARG A 450 -45.96 -76.36 6.27
CA ARG A 450 -47.32 -76.45 6.84
C ARG A 450 -48.23 -77.35 6.00
N GLN A 451 -48.14 -77.31 4.67
CA GLN A 451 -48.88 -78.22 3.78
C GLN A 451 -48.37 -79.67 3.87
N GLN A 452 -47.07 -79.91 4.09
CA GLN A 452 -46.50 -81.25 4.32
C GLN A 452 -46.83 -81.75 5.72
N GLN A 453 -46.79 -80.91 6.77
CA GLN A 453 -47.27 -81.30 8.10
C GLN A 453 -48.79 -81.54 8.13
N LEU A 454 -49.58 -80.78 7.37
CA LEU A 454 -51.02 -81.01 7.20
C LEU A 454 -51.31 -82.23 6.32
N ARG A 455 -50.50 -82.51 5.28
CA ARG A 455 -50.63 -83.70 4.44
C ARG A 455 -50.17 -84.97 5.16
N VAL A 456 -49.19 -84.89 6.07
CA VAL A 456 -48.83 -85.97 7.00
C VAL A 456 -49.91 -86.18 8.07
N ARG A 457 -50.61 -85.13 8.53
CA ARG A 457 -51.81 -85.27 9.37
C ARG A 457 -53.04 -85.80 8.63
N GLN A 458 -53.11 -85.65 7.30
CA GLN A 458 -54.21 -86.19 6.48
C GLN A 458 -53.94 -87.60 5.92
N LEU A 459 -52.69 -88.08 5.97
CA LEU A 459 -52.30 -89.42 5.50
C LEU A 459 -51.71 -90.32 6.60
N GLY A 460 -51.74 -89.88 7.85
CA GLY A 460 -51.49 -90.73 9.02
C GLY A 460 -52.79 -91.36 9.50
N ILE A 461 -52.87 -92.68 9.26
CA ILE A 461 -53.85 -93.66 9.77
C ILE A 461 -54.12 -93.48 11.27
#